data_AF-A0A401ZQH7-F1
#
_entry.id   AF-A0A401ZQH7-F1
#
_cell.length_a   1.000
_cell.length_b   1.000
_cell.length_c   1.000
_cell.angle_alpha   90.00
_cell.angle_beta   90.00
_cell.angle_gamma   90.00
#
_symmetry.space_group_name_H-M   'P 1'
#
loop_
_entity.id
_entity.type
_entity.pdbx_description
1 polymer ?
#
loop_
_entity_poly.entity_id
_entity_poly.type
_entity_poly.pdbx_seq_one_letter_code
_entity_poly.pdbx_strand_id
1 'polypeptide(L)'
;MNTRQLVLLQEILAVCQTKAIPIWVRGGWAVDFALGQITREHEDIDLFAWAKDAERLTEAFEQAGFCPQEGPPPDAQRDFMQDGESIQVALVDLNNQGEAIVAGGPAKGSVWPQEMLGSHRGHIGEFVCPIVNPLVQIEIKEQFPIWRPDLPRFEKHASDIARLRERFTAL
;
A
#
# COMPACT_ATOMS: atom_id res chain seq x y z
N MET A 1 -12.67 -14.06 8.08
CA MET A 1 -12.03 -14.27 6.74
C MET A 1 -12.43 -13.12 5.84
N ASN A 2 -11.47 -12.26 5.49
CA ASN A 2 -11.68 -10.98 4.80
C ASN A 2 -11.95 -11.15 3.30
N THR A 3 -12.94 -11.97 2.93
CA THR A 3 -13.31 -12.21 1.54
C THR A 3 -13.74 -10.92 0.85
N ARG A 4 -14.35 -9.97 1.59
CA ARG A 4 -14.78 -8.68 1.06
C ARG A 4 -13.64 -7.77 0.61
N GLN A 5 -12.61 -7.60 1.45
CA GLN A 5 -11.46 -6.77 1.08
C GLN A 5 -10.73 -7.30 -0.17
N LEU A 6 -10.71 -8.63 -0.38
CA LEU A 6 -10.20 -9.21 -1.63
C LEU A 6 -11.04 -8.84 -2.85
N VAL A 7 -12.38 -8.85 -2.71
CA VAL A 7 -13.28 -8.39 -3.79
C VAL A 7 -13.04 -6.91 -4.08
N LEU A 8 -12.97 -6.06 -3.05
CA LEU A 8 -12.68 -4.63 -3.21
C LEU A 8 -11.31 -4.39 -3.85
N LEU A 9 -10.28 -5.15 -3.48
CA LEU A 9 -8.97 -5.07 -4.12
C LEU A 9 -9.04 -5.39 -5.62
N GLN A 10 -9.85 -6.36 -6.05
CA GLN A 10 -10.08 -6.64 -7.48
C GLN A 10 -10.79 -5.48 -8.18
N GLU A 11 -11.81 -4.89 -7.55
CA GLU A 11 -12.54 -3.74 -8.07
C GLU A 11 -11.62 -2.52 -8.22
N ILE A 12 -10.84 -2.21 -7.19
CA ILE A 12 -9.83 -1.14 -7.19
C ILE A 12 -8.84 -1.32 -8.34
N LEU A 13 -8.30 -2.54 -8.51
CA LEU A 13 -7.36 -2.83 -9.60
C LEU A 13 -8.01 -2.69 -10.97
N ALA A 14 -9.27 -3.11 -11.14
CA ALA A 14 -10.00 -2.94 -12.39
C ALA A 14 -10.23 -1.46 -12.74
N VAL A 15 -10.59 -0.63 -11.76
CA VAL A 15 -10.73 0.83 -11.91
C VAL A 15 -9.40 1.45 -12.32
N CYS A 16 -8.34 1.16 -11.58
CA CYS A 16 -7.00 1.69 -11.86
C CYS A 16 -6.47 1.25 -13.23
N GLN A 17 -6.67 -0.02 -13.61
CA GLN A 17 -6.28 -0.54 -14.90
C GLN A 17 -7.00 0.18 -16.05
N THR A 18 -8.32 0.38 -15.92
CA THR A 18 -9.13 1.08 -16.93
C THR A 18 -8.65 2.52 -17.15
N LYS A 19 -8.17 3.17 -16.09
CA LYS A 19 -7.69 4.56 -16.13
C LYS A 19 -6.17 4.67 -16.35
N ALA A 20 -5.46 3.56 -16.52
CA ALA A 20 -4.00 3.48 -16.61
C ALA A 20 -3.30 4.21 -15.45
N ILE A 21 -3.77 3.97 -14.23
CA ILE A 21 -3.20 4.53 -12.99
C ILE A 21 -2.41 3.43 -12.28
N PRO A 22 -1.09 3.52 -12.18
CA PRO A 22 -0.30 2.56 -11.43
C PRO A 22 -0.60 2.64 -9.94
N ILE A 23 -0.89 1.50 -9.32
CA ILE A 23 -1.00 1.35 -7.87
C ILE A 23 -0.20 0.13 -7.41
N TRP A 24 0.25 0.14 -6.16
CA TRP A 24 0.91 -0.98 -5.51
C TRP A 24 0.26 -1.25 -4.17
N VAL A 25 -0.15 -2.50 -3.95
CA VAL A 25 -0.63 -2.93 -2.64
C VAL A 25 0.55 -2.87 -1.66
N ARG A 26 0.32 -2.27 -0.49
CA ARG A 26 1.28 -2.21 0.62
C ARG A 26 0.67 -2.81 1.90
N GLY A 27 1.35 -2.63 3.03
CA GLY A 27 0.79 -3.01 4.33
C GLY A 27 0.56 -4.52 4.47
N GLY A 28 -0.45 -4.89 5.25
CA GLY A 28 -0.74 -6.30 5.57
C GLY A 28 -1.12 -7.13 4.34
N TRP A 29 -1.93 -6.58 3.44
CA TRP A 29 -2.34 -7.29 2.23
C TRP A 29 -1.14 -7.63 1.33
N ALA A 30 -0.20 -6.71 1.16
CA ALA A 30 1.00 -6.99 0.38
C ALA A 30 1.85 -8.14 0.95
N VAL A 31 1.88 -8.29 2.28
CA VAL A 31 2.54 -9.42 2.95
C VAL A 31 1.85 -10.72 2.55
N ASP A 32 0.52 -10.78 2.65
CA ASP A 32 -0.24 -11.98 2.34
C ASP A 32 -0.15 -12.36 0.86
N PHE A 33 -0.21 -11.37 -0.05
CA PHE A 33 0.05 -11.58 -1.49
C PHE A 33 1.48 -12.05 -1.76
N ALA A 34 2.48 -11.54 -1.04
CA ALA A 34 3.86 -12.01 -1.18
C ALA A 34 4.02 -13.47 -0.70
N LEU A 35 3.25 -13.87 0.33
CA LEU A 35 3.30 -15.20 0.92
C LEU A 35 2.41 -16.22 0.21
N GLY A 36 1.48 -15.81 -0.66
CA GLY A 36 0.56 -16.73 -1.34
C GLY A 36 -0.69 -17.09 -0.54
N GLN A 37 -0.87 -16.54 0.67
CA GLN A 37 -1.89 -16.98 1.62
C GLN A 37 -2.30 -15.88 2.59
N ILE A 38 -3.55 -15.95 3.07
CA ILE A 38 -4.06 -15.03 4.09
C ILE A 38 -3.51 -15.45 5.46
N THR A 39 -2.76 -14.58 6.14
CA THR A 39 -2.08 -14.93 7.40
C THR A 39 -2.80 -14.40 8.66
N ARG A 40 -3.71 -13.43 8.49
CA ARG A 40 -4.55 -12.84 9.54
C ARG A 40 -5.68 -12.03 8.94
N GLU A 41 -6.55 -11.48 9.77
CA GLU A 41 -7.48 -10.43 9.36
C GLU A 41 -6.74 -9.08 9.24
N HIS A 42 -7.14 -8.29 8.23
CA HIS A 42 -6.66 -6.93 7.96
C HIS A 42 -7.75 -5.90 8.26
N GLU A 43 -7.35 -4.78 8.83
CA GLU A 43 -8.28 -3.70 9.23
C GLU A 43 -8.59 -2.75 8.06
N ASP A 44 -7.71 -2.71 7.06
CA ASP A 44 -7.68 -1.74 5.98
C ASP A 44 -7.08 -2.32 4.69
N ILE A 45 -7.26 -1.58 3.60
CA ILE A 45 -6.55 -1.75 2.33
C ILE A 45 -5.57 -0.60 2.17
N ASP A 46 -4.27 -0.91 2.21
CA ASP A 46 -3.21 0.07 2.02
C ASP A 46 -2.64 0.01 0.59
N LEU A 47 -2.52 1.17 -0.05
CA LEU A 47 -1.97 1.34 -1.39
C LEU A 47 -0.89 2.43 -1.44
N PHE A 48 -0.01 2.34 -2.43
CA PHE A 48 0.75 3.47 -2.95
C PHE A 48 0.26 3.84 -4.36
N ALA A 49 0.26 5.13 -4.66
CA ALA A 49 0.05 5.68 -5.99
C ALA A 49 0.99 6.87 -6.24
N TRP A 50 1.18 7.26 -7.50
CA TRP A 50 1.93 8.47 -7.81
C TRP A 50 1.13 9.73 -7.48
N ALA A 51 1.80 10.72 -6.91
CA ALA A 51 1.20 12.03 -6.58
C ALA A 51 0.62 12.73 -7.82
N LYS A 52 1.30 12.61 -8.98
CA LYS A 52 0.83 13.16 -10.26
C LYS A 52 -0.50 12.57 -10.74
N ASP A 53 -0.87 11.39 -10.24
CA ASP A 53 -2.10 10.68 -10.59
C ASP A 53 -3.20 10.84 -9.53
N ALA A 54 -2.94 11.60 -8.44
CA ALA A 54 -3.84 11.68 -7.29
C ALA A 54 -5.25 12.17 -7.65
N GLU A 55 -5.38 13.24 -8.43
CA GLU A 55 -6.68 13.76 -8.85
C GLU A 55 -7.42 12.77 -9.75
N ARG A 56 -6.72 12.19 -10.74
CA ARG A 56 -7.30 11.17 -11.63
C ARG A 56 -7.75 9.92 -10.87
N LEU A 57 -7.01 9.54 -9.82
CA LEU A 57 -7.35 8.42 -8.95
C LEU A 57 -8.62 8.74 -8.16
N THR A 58 -8.67 9.90 -7.51
CA THR A 58 -9.85 10.35 -6.74
C THR A 58 -11.10 10.37 -7.61
N GLU A 59 -11.05 11.02 -8.79
CA GLU A 59 -12.18 11.07 -9.72
C GLU A 59 -12.62 9.67 -10.16
N ALA A 60 -11.67 8.77 -10.44
CA ALA A 60 -11.97 7.40 -10.85
C ALA A 60 -12.64 6.59 -9.74
N PHE A 61 -12.19 6.78 -8.50
CA PHE A 61 -12.74 6.10 -7.33
C PHE A 61 -14.15 6.63 -7.01
N GLU A 62 -14.36 7.95 -7.03
CA GLU A 62 -15.69 8.54 -6.87
C GLU A 62 -16.67 8.08 -7.95
N GLN A 63 -16.24 8.02 -9.22
CA GLN A 63 -17.05 7.48 -10.32
C GLN A 63 -17.42 6.00 -10.13
N ALA A 64 -16.56 5.24 -9.44
CA ALA A 64 -16.79 3.84 -9.10
C ALA A 64 -17.58 3.66 -7.78
N GLY A 65 -17.97 4.76 -7.12
CA GLY A 65 -18.80 4.74 -5.91
C GLY A 65 -18.02 4.73 -4.59
N PHE A 66 -16.69 4.77 -4.62
CA PHE A 66 -15.87 4.88 -3.41
C PHE A 66 -16.04 6.29 -2.82
N CYS A 67 -16.32 6.37 -1.52
CA CYS A 67 -16.57 7.63 -0.84
C CYS A 67 -15.26 8.22 -0.29
N PRO A 68 -14.79 9.39 -0.75
CA PRO A 68 -13.62 10.05 -0.17
C PRO A 68 -13.82 10.31 1.32
N GLN A 69 -12.75 10.20 2.08
CA GLN A 69 -12.72 10.48 3.52
C GLN A 69 -11.80 11.66 3.81
N GLU A 70 -12.12 12.43 4.85
CA GLU A 70 -11.15 13.35 5.45
C GLU A 70 -10.02 12.54 6.07
N GLY A 71 -8.81 13.08 6.05
CA GLY A 71 -7.62 12.33 6.47
C GLY A 71 -6.37 13.19 6.57
N PRO A 72 -5.18 12.58 6.39
CA PRO A 72 -3.93 13.32 6.31
C PRO A 72 -3.96 14.40 5.21
N PRO A 73 -2.96 15.32 5.18
CA PRO A 73 -2.85 16.29 4.10
C PRO A 73 -3.05 15.62 2.74
N PRO A 74 -3.94 16.13 1.88
CA PRO A 74 -4.24 15.49 0.61
C PRO A 74 -2.96 15.27 -0.21
N ASP A 75 -2.05 16.22 -0.28
CA ASP A 75 -0.79 16.04 -1.01
C ASP A 75 0.09 14.87 -0.50
N ALA A 76 -0.20 14.31 0.68
CA ALA A 76 0.44 13.11 1.23
C ALA A 76 -0.37 11.82 1.01
N GLN A 77 -1.70 11.86 1.10
CA GLN A 77 -2.56 10.67 1.10
C GLN A 77 -3.98 10.97 0.60
N ARG A 78 -4.63 9.99 -0.02
CA ARG A 78 -6.08 9.98 -0.34
C ARG A 78 -6.73 8.79 0.37
N ASP A 79 -7.74 9.06 1.18
CA ASP A 79 -8.48 8.03 1.92
C ASP A 79 -9.90 7.89 1.36
N PHE A 80 -10.40 6.65 1.34
CA PHE A 80 -11.72 6.30 0.85
C PHE A 80 -12.37 5.25 1.76
N MET A 81 -13.70 5.18 1.68
CA MET A 81 -14.51 4.15 2.31
C MET A 81 -15.34 3.47 1.25
N GLN A 82 -15.40 2.14 1.27
CA GLN A 82 -16.32 1.37 0.43
C GLN A 82 -16.88 0.20 1.22
N ASP A 83 -18.21 0.12 1.27
CA ASP A 83 -18.96 -0.83 2.08
C ASP A 83 -18.58 -0.86 3.58
N GLY A 84 -17.82 0.10 4.10
CA GLY A 84 -17.31 0.06 5.47
C GLY A 84 -15.92 -0.58 5.61
N GLU A 85 -15.22 -0.83 4.50
CA GLU A 85 -13.77 -1.04 4.48
C GLU A 85 -13.05 0.28 4.24
N SER A 86 -11.97 0.50 4.99
CA SER A 86 -11.07 1.64 4.81
C SER A 86 -10.05 1.35 3.71
N ILE A 87 -9.86 2.32 2.80
CA ILE A 87 -8.84 2.29 1.76
C ILE A 87 -7.96 3.51 1.90
N GLN A 88 -6.66 3.31 2.07
CA GLN A 88 -5.68 4.38 2.26
C GLN A 88 -4.66 4.37 1.14
N VAL A 89 -4.55 5.48 0.41
CA VAL A 89 -3.62 5.61 -0.72
C VAL A 89 -2.55 6.65 -0.41
N ALA A 90 -1.39 6.17 0.03
CA ALA A 90 -0.23 7.03 0.25
C ALA A 90 0.37 7.48 -1.09
N LEU A 91 0.67 8.78 -1.20
CA LEU A 91 1.18 9.37 -2.43
C LEU A 91 2.72 9.42 -2.43
N VAL A 92 3.28 9.01 -3.55
CA VAL A 92 4.73 8.96 -3.80
C VAL A 92 5.07 9.91 -4.94
N ASP A 93 6.19 10.61 -4.81
CA ASP A 93 6.78 11.41 -5.90
C ASP A 93 8.21 10.93 -6.18
N LEU A 94 8.84 11.48 -7.22
CA LEU A 94 10.25 11.23 -7.54
C LEU A 94 11.06 12.51 -7.32
N ASN A 95 12.19 12.38 -6.63
CA ASN A 95 13.16 13.47 -6.57
C ASN A 95 13.97 13.57 -7.89
N ASN A 96 14.85 14.57 -7.98
CA ASN A 96 15.69 14.79 -9.17
C ASN A 96 16.70 13.66 -9.46
N GLN A 97 16.93 12.76 -8.50
CA GLN A 97 17.78 11.58 -8.65
C GLN A 97 16.99 10.33 -9.08
N GLY A 98 15.66 10.46 -9.22
CA GLY A 98 14.78 9.34 -9.56
C GLY A 98 14.42 8.46 -8.36
N GLU A 99 14.67 8.90 -7.13
CA GLU A 99 14.32 8.16 -5.92
C GLU A 99 12.88 8.46 -5.50
N ALA A 100 12.18 7.42 -5.04
CA ALA A 100 10.84 7.56 -4.48
C ALA A 100 10.90 8.37 -3.18
N ILE A 101 10.06 9.40 -3.08
CA ILE A 101 9.95 10.28 -1.90
C ILE A 101 8.50 10.39 -1.43
N VAL A 102 8.32 10.75 -0.17
CA VAL A 102 7.00 11.17 0.35
C VAL A 102 6.55 12.44 -0.38
N ALA A 103 5.37 12.39 -0.99
CA ALA A 103 4.89 13.47 -1.86
C ALA A 103 4.47 14.75 -1.11
N GLY A 104 3.95 14.61 0.11
CA GLY A 104 3.33 15.71 0.84
C GLY A 104 3.31 15.53 2.35
N GLY A 105 2.68 16.49 3.04
CA GLY A 105 2.61 16.51 4.49
C GLY A 105 3.96 16.74 5.20
N PRO A 106 4.03 16.48 6.53
CA PRO A 106 5.20 16.83 7.35
C PRO A 106 6.50 16.15 6.95
N ALA A 107 6.42 14.98 6.30
CA ALA A 107 7.58 14.20 5.87
C ALA A 107 7.94 14.40 4.39
N LYS A 108 7.33 15.38 3.70
CA LYS A 108 7.56 15.65 2.27
C LYS A 108 9.05 15.69 1.92
N GLY A 109 9.41 14.99 0.85
CA GLY A 109 10.80 14.91 0.39
C GLY A 109 11.66 13.87 1.09
N SER A 110 11.15 13.21 2.15
CA SER A 110 11.86 12.07 2.76
C SER A 110 11.90 10.90 1.78
N VAL A 111 13.06 10.26 1.71
CA VAL A 111 13.32 9.16 0.76
C VAL A 111 12.71 7.86 1.29
N TRP A 112 11.93 7.20 0.44
CA TRP A 112 11.51 5.82 0.65
C TRP A 112 12.67 4.87 0.33
N PRO A 113 12.70 3.66 0.91
CA PRO A 113 13.71 2.66 0.56
C PRO A 113 13.81 2.44 -0.95
N GLN A 114 15.03 2.17 -1.42
CA GLN A 114 15.27 1.90 -2.83
C GLN A 114 14.47 0.68 -3.31
N GLU A 115 14.07 0.68 -4.57
CA GLU A 115 13.30 -0.41 -5.19
C GLU A 115 11.94 -0.70 -4.52
N MET A 116 11.40 0.23 -3.71
CA MET A 116 10.08 0.09 -3.07
C MET A 116 8.98 -0.21 -4.09
N LEU A 117 8.94 0.59 -5.17
CA LEU A 117 7.96 0.47 -6.26
C LEU A 117 8.64 -0.13 -7.49
N GLY A 118 7.96 -1.07 -8.14
CA GLY A 118 8.51 -1.75 -9.31
C GLY A 118 7.55 -2.78 -9.91
N SER A 119 8.10 -3.78 -10.59
CA SER A 119 7.34 -4.83 -11.26
C SER A 119 6.96 -6.01 -10.35
N HIS A 120 7.19 -5.92 -9.05
CA HIS A 120 6.83 -6.98 -8.10
C HIS A 120 5.33 -7.28 -8.15
N ARG A 121 5.02 -8.57 -8.08
CA ARG A 121 3.68 -9.13 -8.09
C ARG A 121 3.56 -10.16 -6.97
N GLY A 122 2.43 -10.16 -6.28
CA GLY A 122 2.06 -11.22 -5.35
C GLY A 122 0.76 -11.87 -5.79
N HIS A 123 0.39 -12.97 -5.14
CA HIS A 123 -0.82 -13.71 -5.48
C HIS A 123 -1.51 -14.31 -4.24
N ILE A 124 -2.83 -14.52 -4.32
CA ILE A 124 -3.60 -15.37 -3.41
C ILE A 124 -4.50 -16.22 -4.30
N GLY A 125 -4.22 -17.53 -4.39
CA GLY A 125 -4.78 -18.37 -5.45
C GLY A 125 -4.44 -17.80 -6.83
N GLU A 126 -5.46 -17.63 -7.68
CA GLU A 126 -5.34 -17.06 -9.03
C GLU A 126 -5.31 -15.52 -9.06
N PHE A 127 -5.60 -14.86 -7.93
CA PHE A 127 -5.63 -13.40 -7.89
C PHE A 127 -4.20 -12.86 -7.78
N VAL A 128 -3.69 -12.28 -8.86
CA VAL A 128 -2.36 -11.64 -8.96
C VAL A 128 -2.49 -10.12 -8.97
N CYS A 129 -1.66 -9.42 -8.20
CA CYS A 129 -1.66 -7.95 -8.16
C CYS A 129 -0.26 -7.34 -8.00
N PRO A 130 -0.06 -6.06 -8.37
CA PRO A 130 1.12 -5.28 -8.00
C PRO A 130 1.25 -5.15 -6.49
N ILE A 131 2.43 -5.46 -5.96
CA ILE A 131 2.76 -5.26 -4.55
C ILE A 131 4.04 -4.42 -4.42
N VAL A 132 4.19 -3.74 -3.30
CA VAL A 132 5.50 -3.20 -2.86
C VAL A 132 6.49 -4.36 -2.73
N ASN A 133 7.76 -4.09 -3.04
CA ASN A 133 8.84 -5.07 -2.88
C ASN A 133 8.81 -5.74 -1.49
N PRO A 134 8.71 -7.08 -1.40
CA PRO A 134 8.64 -7.79 -0.11
C PRO A 134 9.83 -7.51 0.83
N LEU A 135 11.03 -7.26 0.30
CA LEU A 135 12.19 -6.89 1.12
C LEU A 135 12.03 -5.48 1.70
N VAL A 136 11.47 -4.55 0.92
CA VAL A 136 11.18 -3.19 1.39
C VAL A 136 10.03 -3.18 2.40
N GLN A 137 9.08 -4.11 2.32
CA GLN A 137 8.06 -4.27 3.37
C GLN A 137 8.70 -4.59 4.73
N ILE A 138 9.77 -5.39 4.76
CA ILE A 138 10.54 -5.65 5.98
C ILE A 138 11.16 -4.34 6.47
N GLU A 139 11.90 -3.65 5.60
CA GLU A 139 12.58 -2.41 5.95
C GLU A 139 11.61 -1.34 6.49
N ILE A 140 10.50 -1.08 5.78
CA ILE A 140 9.47 -0.13 6.22
C ILE A 140 8.94 -0.51 7.61
N LYS A 141 8.64 -1.79 7.86
CA LYS A 141 8.11 -2.24 9.16
C LYS A 141 9.13 -2.11 10.29
N GLU A 142 10.42 -2.26 9.99
CA GLU A 142 11.53 -2.08 10.95
C GLU A 142 11.81 -0.60 11.24
N GLN A 143 11.71 0.26 10.23
CA GLN A 143 11.93 1.71 10.37
C GLN A 143 10.72 2.45 10.91
N PHE A 144 9.49 1.90 10.75
CA PHE A 144 8.25 2.57 11.17
C PHE A 144 8.27 3.07 12.63
N PRO A 145 8.76 2.31 13.64
CA PRO A 145 8.85 2.81 15.02
C PRO A 145 9.83 3.98 15.20
N ILE A 146 10.79 4.15 14.30
CA ILE A 146 11.74 5.27 14.28
C ILE A 146 11.11 6.48 13.60
N TRP A 147 10.39 6.26 12.49
CA TRP A 147 9.71 7.33 11.75
C TRP A 147 8.48 7.88 12.46
N ARG A 148 7.77 7.02 13.22
CA ARG A 148 6.54 7.33 13.96
C ARG A 148 6.64 6.87 15.41
N PRO A 149 7.54 7.48 16.21
CA PRO A 149 7.69 7.13 17.62
C PRO A 149 6.45 7.50 18.45
N ASP A 150 5.56 8.34 17.90
CA ASP A 150 4.28 8.74 18.47
C ASP A 150 3.19 7.65 18.39
N LEU A 151 3.38 6.61 17.58
CA LEU A 151 2.42 5.54 17.39
C LEU A 151 2.80 4.28 18.19
N PRO A 152 1.80 3.48 18.63
CA PRO A 152 2.08 2.21 19.30
C PRO A 152 2.84 1.27 18.35
N ARG A 153 3.69 0.42 18.93
CA ARG A 153 4.31 -0.67 18.18
C ARG A 153 3.23 -1.69 17.82
N PHE A 154 3.11 -1.97 16.53
CA PHE A 154 2.16 -2.93 16.03
C PHE A 154 2.73 -4.35 16.17
N GLU A 155 2.20 -5.17 17.08
CA GLU A 155 2.62 -6.58 17.24
C GLU A 155 2.52 -7.35 15.90
N LYS A 156 1.54 -7.00 15.06
CA LYS A 156 1.39 -7.52 13.70
C LYS A 156 2.65 -7.34 12.83
N HIS A 157 3.44 -6.27 13.03
CA HIS A 157 4.67 -6.05 12.26
C HIS A 157 5.75 -7.11 12.53
N ALA A 158 5.93 -7.53 13.79
CA ALA A 158 6.93 -8.54 14.13
C ALA A 158 6.62 -9.89 13.44
N SER A 159 5.34 -10.26 13.41
CA SER A 159 4.87 -11.47 12.74
C SER A 159 5.03 -11.38 11.22
N ASP A 160 4.65 -10.25 10.61
CA ASP A 160 4.83 -10.01 9.16
C ASP A 160 6.32 -10.08 8.77
N ILE A 161 7.21 -9.43 9.53
CA ILE A 161 8.67 -9.45 9.29
C ILE A 161 9.21 -10.88 9.35
N ALA A 162 8.84 -11.64 10.37
CA ALA A 162 9.33 -13.01 10.54
C ALA A 162 8.96 -13.90 9.33
N ARG A 163 7.70 -13.84 8.86
CA ARG A 163 7.23 -14.61 7.71
C ARG A 163 7.91 -14.18 6.40
N LEU A 164 8.07 -12.87 6.18
CA LEU A 164 8.76 -12.38 4.99
C LEU A 164 10.24 -12.79 4.97
N ARG A 165 10.92 -12.75 6.12
CA ARG A 165 12.31 -13.21 6.23
C ARG A 165 12.44 -14.70 5.94
N GLU A 166 11.56 -15.51 6.52
CA GLU A 166 11.51 -16.95 6.23
C GLU A 166 11.34 -17.22 4.73
N ARG A 167 10.51 -16.43 4.03
CA ARG A 167 10.20 -16.64 2.62
C ARG A 167 11.25 -16.10 1.65
N PHE A 168 11.82 -14.93 1.94
CA PHE A 168 12.59 -14.13 0.97
C PHE A 168 14.05 -13.89 1.36
N THR A 169 14.45 -14.21 2.59
CA THR A 169 15.85 -14.05 3.05
C THR A 169 16.50 -15.36 3.50
N ALA A 170 15.73 -16.43 3.63
CA ALA A 170 16.29 -17.76 3.88
C ALA A 170 16.97 -18.29 2.60
N LEU A 171 18.27 -18.57 2.70
CA LEU A 171 19.08 -19.26 1.70
C LEU A 171 18.82 -20.77 1.72
#